data_AF-A0A1I2N518-F1
#
_entry.id   AF-A0A1I2N518-F1
#
_cell.length_a   1.000
_cell.length_b   1.000
_cell.length_c   1.000
_cell.angle_alpha   90.00
_cell.angle_beta   90.00
_cell.angle_gamma   90.00
#
_symmetry.space_group_name_H-M   'P 1'
#
loop_
_entity.id
_entity.type
_entity.pdbx_description
1 polymer ?
#
loop_
_entity_poly.entity_id
_entity_poly.type
_entity_poly.pdbx_seq_one_letter_code
_entity_poly.pdbx_strand_id
1 'polypeptide(L)' 'MTEVSNDERDPERDARPGDPDQVRTDDHAVTDDFGQRTAAAESLPLAERADAFSALHDELRTRLESGGSTSA' A
#
# COMPACT_ATOMS: atom_id res chain seq x y z
N MET A 1 32.08 17.25 37.63
CA MET A 1 32.15 16.22 38.69
C MET A 1 30.78 16.20 39.35
N THR A 2 29.92 15.19 39.29
CA THR A 2 29.90 13.88 38.64
C THR A 2 28.42 13.49 38.61
N GLU A 3 28.06 12.70 37.62
CA GLU A 3 26.74 12.16 37.30
C GLU A 3 26.02 11.55 38.51
N VAL A 4 24.70 11.75 38.62
CA VAL A 4 23.84 10.85 39.39
C VAL A 4 23.47 9.71 38.45
N SER A 5 23.98 8.53 38.80
CA SER A 5 23.89 7.30 38.05
C SER A 5 22.46 6.83 37.78
N ASN A 6 22.35 6.32 36.57
CA ASN A 6 21.33 5.48 35.97
C ASN A 6 21.25 4.10 36.62
N ASP A 7 20.07 3.64 37.03
CA ASP A 7 19.58 2.24 37.06
C ASP A 7 18.15 2.31 37.66
N GLU A 8 17.07 1.97 36.98
CA GLU A 8 16.69 0.62 36.58
C GLU A 8 15.97 0.69 35.21
N ARG A 9 16.68 0.30 34.15
CA ARG A 9 16.00 -0.06 32.90
C ARG A 9 15.55 -1.50 33.05
N ASP A 10 14.25 -1.66 33.26
CA ASP A 10 13.53 -2.92 33.20
C ASP A 10 14.06 -3.81 32.04
N PRO A 11 14.69 -4.96 32.33
CA PRO A 11 15.21 -5.86 31.32
C PRO A 11 14.18 -6.90 30.85
N GLU A 12 12.88 -6.65 30.99
CA GLU A 12 11.85 -7.47 30.34
C GLU A 12 11.45 -6.87 28.99
N ARG A 13 12.44 -6.72 28.09
CA ARG A 13 12.22 -6.91 26.65
C ARG A 13 11.98 -8.40 26.41
N ASP A 14 10.89 -8.86 26.97
CA ASP A 14 10.36 -10.19 26.80
C ASP A 14 10.10 -10.36 25.31
N ALA A 15 10.86 -11.27 24.72
CA ALA A 15 10.82 -11.58 23.30
C ALA A 15 9.40 -11.98 22.94
N ARG A 16 8.65 -11.10 22.27
CA ARG A 16 7.42 -11.52 21.58
C ARG A 16 7.84 -12.26 20.32
N PRO A 17 7.60 -13.58 20.22
CA PRO A 17 7.72 -14.29 18.97
C PRO A 17 6.45 -14.02 18.17
N GLY A 18 6.63 -13.49 16.96
CA GLY A 18 5.54 -13.32 16.02
C GLY A 18 5.70 -12.01 15.26
N ASP A 19 6.61 -12.01 14.29
CA ASP A 19 6.45 -11.17 13.11
C ASP A 19 5.06 -11.45 12.51
N PRO A 20 4.14 -10.48 12.44
CA PRO A 20 3.03 -10.55 11.51
C PRO A 20 3.45 -9.95 10.17
N ASP A 21 4.66 -10.27 9.68
CA ASP A 21 5.18 -9.75 8.41
C ASP A 21 4.76 -10.64 7.22
N GLN A 22 3.54 -11.19 7.20
CA GLN A 22 3.10 -12.01 6.05
C GLN A 22 1.64 -11.89 5.61
N VAL A 23 0.87 -10.89 6.08
CA VAL A 23 -0.50 -10.71 5.56
C VAL A 23 -0.88 -9.23 5.39
N ARG A 24 -0.15 -8.46 4.57
CA ARG A 24 -0.62 -7.14 4.05
C ARG A 24 0.04 -6.69 2.72
N THR A 25 0.60 -7.59 1.93
CA THR A 25 1.30 -7.19 0.68
C THR A 25 0.40 -7.10 -0.56
N ASP A 26 -0.74 -7.78 -0.59
CA ASP A 26 -1.57 -7.82 -1.80
C ASP A 26 -2.28 -6.48 -2.11
N ASP A 27 -2.82 -5.80 -1.11
CA ASP A 27 -3.50 -4.50 -1.32
C ASP A 27 -2.56 -3.38 -1.79
N HIS A 28 -1.35 -3.33 -1.20
CA HIS A 28 -0.38 -2.32 -1.55
C HIS A 28 0.20 -2.53 -2.95
N ALA A 29 0.45 -3.78 -3.36
CA ALA A 29 0.90 -4.09 -4.71
C ALA A 29 -0.17 -3.77 -5.77
N VAL A 30 -1.45 -4.03 -5.48
CA VAL A 30 -2.56 -3.71 -6.38
C VAL A 30 -2.77 -2.19 -6.53
N THR A 31 -2.53 -1.43 -5.46
CA THR A 31 -2.60 0.04 -5.49
C THR A 31 -1.42 0.64 -6.28
N ASP A 32 -0.23 0.06 -6.12
CA ASP A 32 0.98 0.50 -6.84
C ASP A 32 0.86 0.25 -8.35
N ASP A 33 0.26 -0.88 -8.76
CA ASP A 33 -0.03 -1.21 -10.16
C ASP A 33 -1.05 -0.25 -10.81
N PHE A 34 -2.10 0.14 -10.10
CA PHE A 34 -3.06 1.13 -10.63
C PHE A 34 -2.42 2.51 -10.79
N GLY A 35 -1.53 2.91 -9.87
CA GLY A 35 -0.77 4.15 -9.97
C GLY A 35 0.17 4.18 -11.18
N GLN A 36 0.90 3.10 -11.43
CA GLN A 36 1.77 2.97 -12.60
C GLN A 36 1.01 3.05 -13.92
N ARG A 37 -0.15 2.39 -14.01
CA ARG A 37 -0.99 2.42 -15.21
C ARG A 37 -1.65 3.79 -15.44
N THR A 38 -2.01 4.49 -14.37
CA THR A 38 -2.46 5.88 -14.42
C THR A 38 -1.36 6.79 -14.98
N ALA A 39 -0.13 6.68 -14.47
CA ALA A 39 1.01 7.45 -14.96
C ALA A 39 1.33 7.14 -16.44
N ALA A 40 1.18 5.88 -16.85
CA ALA A 40 1.33 5.50 -18.26
C ALA A 40 0.27 6.19 -19.14
N ALA A 41 -1.00 6.23 -18.73
CA ALA A 41 -2.05 6.94 -19.45
C ALA A 41 -1.76 8.45 -19.55
N GLU A 42 -1.24 9.06 -18.49
CA GLU A 42 -0.84 10.48 -18.51
C GLU A 42 0.34 10.76 -19.44
N SER A 43 1.19 9.77 -19.75
CA SER A 43 2.30 9.95 -20.70
C SER A 43 1.85 9.97 -22.16
N LEU A 44 0.62 9.52 -22.46
CA LEU A 44 0.08 9.48 -23.81
C LEU A 44 -0.27 10.88 -24.36
N PRO A 45 -0.33 11.06 -25.70
CA PRO A 45 -0.86 12.26 -26.34
C PRO A 45 -2.27 12.60 -25.84
N LEU A 46 -2.59 13.88 -25.73
CA LEU A 46 -3.86 14.35 -25.15
C LEU A 46 -5.10 13.69 -25.78
N ALA A 47 -5.08 13.48 -27.10
CA ALA A 47 -6.17 12.84 -27.85
C ALA A 47 -6.41 11.38 -27.43
N GLU A 48 -5.38 10.68 -26.96
CA GLU A 48 -5.44 9.25 -26.60
C GLU A 48 -5.74 9.03 -25.11
N ARG A 49 -5.56 10.06 -24.27
CA ARG A 49 -5.76 9.94 -22.81
C ARG A 49 -7.19 9.59 -22.43
N ALA A 50 -8.18 10.14 -23.13
CA ALA A 50 -9.59 9.92 -22.79
C ALA A 50 -9.97 8.44 -22.92
N ASP A 51 -9.51 7.77 -23.97
CA ASP A 51 -9.75 6.34 -24.19
C ASP A 51 -9.01 5.49 -23.15
N ALA A 52 -7.75 5.84 -22.85
CA ALA A 52 -6.94 5.15 -21.84
C ALA A 52 -7.55 5.26 -20.42
N PHE A 53 -8.04 6.45 -20.03
CA PHE A 53 -8.72 6.64 -18.75
C PHE A 53 -10.07 5.92 -18.72
N SER A 54 -10.82 5.90 -19.81
CA SER A 54 -12.09 5.17 -19.89
C SER A 54 -11.86 3.67 -19.63
N ALA A 55 -10.83 3.08 -20.24
CA ALA A 55 -10.46 1.69 -19.99
C ALA A 55 -10.09 1.44 -18.51
N LEU A 56 -9.27 2.31 -17.89
CA LEU A 56 -8.94 2.21 -16.46
C LEU A 56 -10.18 2.31 -15.56
N HIS A 57 -11.15 3.15 -15.92
CA HIS A 57 -12.41 3.27 -15.19
C HIS A 57 -13.29 2.03 -15.36
N ASP A 58 -13.36 1.43 -16.54
CA ASP A 58 -14.09 0.17 -16.78
C ASP A 58 -13.49 -0.99 -15.98
N GLU A 59 -12.17 -1.05 -15.88
CA GLU A 59 -11.48 -2.03 -15.03
C GLU A 59 -11.78 -1.83 -13.55
N LEU A 60 -11.75 -0.57 -13.06
CA LEU A 60 -12.11 -0.25 -11.68
C LEU A 60 -13.55 -0.65 -11.38
N ARG A 61 -14.48 -0.34 -12.29
CA ARG A 61 -15.88 -0.74 -12.20
C ARG A 61 -16.02 -2.26 -12.10
N THR A 62 -15.36 -2.99 -12.99
CA THR A 62 -15.35 -4.46 -13.01
C THR A 62 -14.81 -5.05 -11.71
N ARG A 63 -13.75 -4.47 -11.16
CA ARG A 63 -13.17 -4.89 -9.87
C ARG A 63 -14.14 -4.67 -8.72
N LEU A 64 -14.81 -3.52 -8.67
CA LEU A 64 -15.82 -3.22 -7.65
C LEU A 64 -17.05 -4.14 -7.77
N GLU A 65 -17.52 -4.39 -8.99
CA GLU A 65 -18.63 -5.32 -9.27
C GLU A 65 -18.29 -6.77 -8.88
N SER A 66 -17.02 -7.16 -9.03
CA SER A 66 -16.53 -8.50 -8.66
C SER A 66 -16.29 -8.66 -7.15
N GLY A 67 -16.62 -7.66 -6.33
CA GLY A 67 -16.40 -7.68 -4.89
C GLY A 67 -14.95 -7.42 -4.48
N GLY A 68 -14.12 -6.91 -5.40
CA GLY A 68 -12.77 -6.43 -5.14
C GLY A 68 -12.78 -5.08 -4.43
N SER A 69 -13.39 -5.02 -3.26
CA SER A 69 -13.10 -4.03 -2.24
C SER A 69 -12.62 -4.82 -1.05
N THR A 70 -11.31 -4.85 -0.85
CA THR A 70 -10.73 -5.07 0.46
C THR A 70 -11.27 -3.96 1.34
N SER A 71 -12.42 -4.24 1.94
CA SER A 71 -13.00 -3.45 3.01
C SER A 71 -12.05 -3.62 4.19
N ALA A 72 -11.08 -2.71 4.29
CA ALA A 72 -10.27 -2.49 5.48
C ALA A 72 -10.90 -1.37 6.31
#